data_AF-A0A7G3ZF37-F1
#
_entry.id   AF-A0A7G3ZF37-F1
#
_cell.length_a   1.000
_cell.length_b   1.000
_cell.length_c   1.000
_cell.angle_alpha   90.00
_cell.angle_beta   90.00
_cell.angle_gamma   90.00
#
_symmetry.space_group_name_H-M   'P 1'
#
loop_
_entity.id
_entity.type
_entity.pdbx_description
1 polymer ?
#
loop_
_entity_poly.entity_id
_entity_poly.type
_entity_poly.pdbx_seq_one_letter_code
_entity_poly.pdbx_strand_id
1 'polypeptide(L)'
;MNYLWSPLARSQLSKRFPLFYPSNEPSAIPISISLLFKDAIHLYTCALVLRQLQIYRSTKNIYQGVSTICTTLIAIVFSFGIFTYACSCYNLPAGDSGRFGIFFVEHVNYLWVIANIIQSAKYVPQICLNWMGLCTKGVSSKYILLSLFSEIAVGLCSAFLLQGTEFYKKPYNFTPAFVSLSNVLCLSCMFYQAQYLYQGKKPYLPRGK
;
A
#
# COMPACT_ATOMS: atom_id res chain seq x y z
N MET A 1 1.42 -0.55 -13.55
CA MET A 1 1.39 -1.55 -14.65
C MET A 1 0.27 -1.27 -15.64
N ASN A 2 -1.00 -1.15 -15.21
CA ASN A 2 -2.13 -0.93 -16.12
C ASN A 2 -2.05 0.35 -16.98
N TYR A 3 -1.61 1.48 -16.43
CA TYR A 3 -1.44 2.72 -17.21
C TYR A 3 -0.37 2.62 -18.31
N LEU A 4 0.62 1.75 -18.13
CA LEU A 4 1.69 1.56 -19.12
C LEU A 4 1.29 0.56 -20.19
N TRP A 5 0.50 -0.47 -19.92
CA TRP A 5 0.30 -1.57 -20.89
C TRP A 5 -1.15 -1.75 -21.34
N SER A 6 -2.13 -1.16 -20.67
CA SER A 6 -3.53 -1.27 -21.09
C SER A 6 -3.85 -0.23 -22.18
N PRO A 7 -4.21 -0.66 -23.41
CA PRO A 7 -4.63 0.26 -24.47
C PRO A 7 -5.92 1.00 -24.10
N LEU A 8 -6.82 0.35 -23.34
CA LEU A 8 -8.07 0.95 -22.87
C LEU A 8 -7.81 2.10 -21.89
N ALA A 9 -6.91 1.90 -20.91
CA ALA A 9 -6.54 2.95 -19.96
C ALA A 9 -5.90 4.16 -20.65
N ARG A 10 -5.05 3.91 -21.64
CA ARG A 10 -4.39 4.95 -22.43
C ARG A 10 -5.38 5.76 -23.27
N SER A 11 -6.29 5.08 -23.96
CA SER A 11 -7.35 5.71 -24.76
C SER A 11 -8.27 6.59 -23.89
N GLN A 12 -8.67 6.07 -22.72
CA GLN A 12 -9.51 6.82 -21.78
C GLN A 12 -8.76 8.04 -21.19
N LEU A 13 -7.47 7.90 -20.87
CA LEU A 13 -6.64 9.02 -20.40
C LEU A 13 -6.41 10.08 -21.46
N SER A 14 -6.14 9.69 -22.72
CA SER A 14 -5.93 10.64 -23.81
C SER A 14 -7.21 11.40 -24.17
N LYS A 15 -8.37 10.76 -24.09
CA LYS A 15 -9.68 11.43 -24.25
C LYS A 15 -9.98 12.41 -23.12
N ARG A 16 -9.60 12.07 -21.87
CA ARG A 16 -9.85 12.92 -20.70
C ARG A 16 -8.89 14.11 -20.60
N PHE A 17 -7.64 13.92 -21.01
CA PHE A 17 -6.58 14.93 -20.92
C PHE A 17 -5.75 15.00 -22.21
N PRO A 18 -6.35 15.40 -23.35
CA PRO A 18 -5.72 15.31 -24.67
C PRO A 18 -4.49 16.20 -24.83
N LEU A 19 -4.44 17.34 -24.11
CA LEU A 19 -3.31 18.26 -24.12
C LEU A 19 -2.06 17.69 -23.39
N PHE A 20 -2.26 16.78 -22.44
CA PHE A 20 -1.19 16.26 -21.60
C PHE A 20 -0.77 14.85 -21.99
N TYR A 21 -1.70 14.04 -22.49
CA TYR A 21 -1.49 12.64 -22.86
C TYR A 21 -1.99 12.37 -24.29
N PRO A 22 -1.29 12.86 -25.33
CA PRO A 22 -1.71 12.65 -26.71
C PRO A 22 -1.70 11.14 -27.08
N SER A 23 -2.72 10.71 -27.81
CA SER A 23 -2.92 9.30 -28.22
C SER A 23 -1.75 8.71 -29.03
N ASN A 24 -0.97 9.59 -29.68
CA ASN A 24 0.13 9.22 -30.56
C ASN A 24 1.44 8.96 -29.80
N GLU A 25 1.55 9.37 -28.53
CA GLU A 25 2.77 9.24 -27.73
C GLU A 25 2.53 8.45 -26.44
N PRO A 26 2.75 7.13 -26.45
CA PRO A 26 2.59 6.28 -25.28
C PRO A 26 3.52 6.64 -24.11
N SER A 27 4.67 7.28 -24.41
CA SER A 27 5.65 7.76 -23.43
C SER A 27 5.21 9.00 -22.66
N ALA A 28 4.12 9.67 -23.08
CA ALA A 28 3.63 10.88 -22.43
C ALA A 28 3.03 10.62 -21.03
N ILE A 29 2.61 9.38 -20.72
CA ILE A 29 2.08 9.02 -19.40
C ILE A 29 3.25 8.78 -18.43
N PRO A 30 3.45 9.64 -17.41
CA PRO A 30 4.59 9.52 -16.52
C PRO A 30 4.42 8.32 -15.57
N ILE A 31 5.30 7.34 -15.70
CA ILE A 31 5.41 6.19 -14.80
C ILE A 31 6.87 6.01 -14.45
N SER A 32 7.19 6.01 -13.15
CA SER A 32 8.56 5.80 -12.71
C SER A 32 8.90 4.31 -12.76
N ILE A 33 9.83 3.92 -13.64
CA ILE A 33 10.34 2.53 -13.76
C ILE A 33 11.04 2.12 -12.47
N SER A 34 11.79 3.03 -11.84
CA SER A 34 12.48 2.78 -10.56
C SER A 34 11.51 2.42 -9.44
N LEU A 35 10.37 3.12 -9.36
CA LEU A 35 9.31 2.78 -8.40
C LEU A 35 8.67 1.43 -8.71
N LEU A 36 8.43 1.12 -9.99
CA LEU A 36 7.88 -0.17 -10.41
C LEU A 36 8.83 -1.34 -10.06
N PHE A 37 10.13 -1.16 -10.25
CA PHE A 37 11.14 -2.16 -9.85
C PHE A 37 11.19 -2.35 -8.33
N LYS A 38 11.15 -1.25 -7.56
CA LYS A 38 11.03 -1.30 -6.10
C LYS A 38 9.79 -2.07 -5.67
N ASP A 39 8.64 -1.81 -6.28
CA ASP A 39 7.38 -2.48 -5.95
C ASP A 39 7.43 -3.98 -6.28
N ALA A 40 8.10 -4.37 -7.38
CA ALA A 40 8.32 -5.76 -7.74
C ALA A 40 9.21 -6.50 -6.72
N ILE A 41 10.31 -5.88 -6.28
CA ILE A 41 11.17 -6.43 -5.22
C ILE A 41 10.39 -6.56 -3.91
N HIS A 42 9.58 -5.55 -3.58
CA HIS A 42 8.77 -5.56 -2.37
C HIS A 42 7.76 -6.70 -2.39
N LEU A 43 7.05 -6.88 -3.50
CA LEU A 43 6.11 -7.99 -3.70
C LEU A 43 6.81 -9.35 -3.56
N TYR A 44 7.97 -9.51 -4.17
CA TYR A 44 8.77 -10.74 -4.05
C TYR A 44 9.14 -11.02 -2.59
N THR A 45 9.59 -10.00 -1.85
CA THR A 45 9.94 -10.12 -0.43
C THR A 45 8.71 -10.46 0.42
N CYS A 46 7.57 -9.83 0.16
CA CYS A 46 6.30 -10.17 0.82
C CYS A 46 5.89 -11.61 0.56
N ALA A 47 6.08 -12.14 -0.66
CA ALA A 47 5.80 -13.53 -0.98
C ALA A 47 6.69 -14.50 -0.18
N LEU A 48 7.98 -14.18 0.00
CA LEU A 48 8.88 -14.96 0.84
C LEU A 48 8.46 -14.94 2.31
N VAL A 49 8.07 -13.78 2.84
CA VAL A 49 7.56 -13.66 4.22
C VAL A 49 6.27 -14.44 4.40
N LEU A 50 5.33 -14.36 3.45
CA LEU A 50 4.09 -15.13 3.48
C LEU A 50 4.36 -16.63 3.49
N ARG A 51 5.28 -17.11 2.64
CA ARG A 51 5.71 -18.51 2.64
C ARG A 51 6.28 -18.91 3.99
N GLN A 52 7.11 -18.07 4.61
CA GLN A 52 7.66 -18.33 5.95
C GLN A 52 6.56 -18.39 7.01
N LEU A 53 5.56 -17.50 6.96
CA LEU A 53 4.42 -17.50 7.88
C LEU A 53 3.55 -18.75 7.70
N GLN A 54 3.38 -19.25 6.48
CA GLN A 54 2.67 -20.51 6.20
C GLN A 54 3.41 -21.71 6.82
N ILE A 55 4.73 -21.79 6.65
CA ILE A 55 5.55 -22.82 7.29
C ILE A 55 5.50 -22.69 8.81
N TYR A 56 5.56 -21.47 9.35
CA TYR A 56 5.43 -21.26 10.78
C TYR A 56 4.09 -21.75 11.30
N ARG A 57 2.98 -21.52 10.59
CA ARG A 57 1.64 -21.99 10.97
C ARG A 57 1.55 -23.52 11.07
N SER A 58 2.36 -24.29 10.33
CA SER A 58 2.35 -25.75 10.48
C SER A 58 2.92 -26.24 11.81
N THR A 59 3.59 -25.37 12.59
CA THR A 59 4.24 -25.73 13.87
C THR A 59 3.30 -25.73 15.09
N LYS A 60 1.97 -25.54 14.91
CA LYS A 60 0.93 -25.65 15.96
C LYS A 60 1.27 -24.94 17.29
N ASN A 61 1.78 -23.72 17.23
CA ASN A 61 2.06 -22.94 18.44
C ASN A 61 0.77 -22.28 18.96
N ILE A 62 0.53 -22.31 20.28
CA ILE A 62 -0.72 -21.86 20.93
C ILE A 62 -1.04 -20.38 20.64
N TYR A 63 -0.03 -19.58 20.31
CA TYR A 63 -0.14 -18.14 20.04
C TYR A 63 -0.29 -17.77 18.56
N GLN A 64 -0.63 -18.74 17.69
CA GLN A 64 -0.88 -18.50 16.27
C GLN A 64 -2.32 -18.02 16.06
N GLY A 65 -2.50 -16.73 15.83
CA GLY A 65 -3.78 -16.12 15.50
C GLY A 65 -3.77 -15.46 14.13
N VAL A 66 -4.87 -15.58 13.38
CA VAL A 66 -5.15 -14.75 12.20
C VAL A 66 -6.11 -13.65 12.65
N SER A 67 -5.76 -12.38 12.40
CA SER A 67 -6.64 -11.26 12.72
C SER A 67 -7.89 -11.30 11.84
N THR A 68 -9.05 -11.52 12.46
CA THR A 68 -10.35 -11.51 11.79
C THR A 68 -10.65 -10.16 11.15
N ILE A 69 -10.24 -9.06 11.78
CA ILE A 69 -10.35 -7.70 11.25
C ILE A 69 -9.53 -7.56 9.96
N CYS A 70 -8.28 -8.04 9.94
CA CYS A 70 -7.46 -7.98 8.73
C CYS A 70 -8.05 -8.85 7.61
N THR A 71 -8.54 -10.06 7.93
CA THR A 71 -9.14 -10.96 6.94
C THR A 71 -10.43 -10.37 6.34
N THR A 72 -11.30 -9.79 7.16
CA THR A 72 -12.54 -9.14 6.69
C THR A 72 -12.24 -7.93 5.81
N LEU A 73 -11.26 -7.10 6.18
CA LEU A 73 -10.83 -5.96 5.36
C LEU A 73 -10.29 -6.42 4.00
N ILE A 74 -9.45 -7.46 3.96
CA ILE A 74 -8.96 -8.04 2.71
C ILE A 74 -10.12 -8.55 1.84
N ALA A 75 -11.10 -9.24 2.44
CA ALA A 75 -12.26 -9.74 1.71
C ALA A 75 -13.08 -8.60 1.09
N ILE A 76 -13.36 -7.53 1.85
CA ILE A 76 -14.09 -6.35 1.37
C ILE A 76 -13.35 -5.70 0.20
N VAL A 77 -12.05 -5.48 0.33
CA VAL A 77 -11.21 -4.87 -0.71
C VAL A 77 -11.19 -5.74 -1.96
N PHE A 78 -11.09 -7.05 -1.81
CA PHE A 78 -11.09 -7.99 -2.93
C PHE A 78 -12.43 -8.00 -3.66
N SER A 79 -13.55 -8.10 -2.92
CA SER A 79 -14.90 -8.04 -3.49
C SER A 79 -15.15 -6.72 -4.21
N PHE A 80 -14.73 -5.60 -3.64
CA PHE A 80 -14.84 -4.28 -4.26
C PHE A 80 -13.98 -4.17 -5.54
N GLY A 81 -12.76 -4.74 -5.52
CA GLY A 81 -11.89 -4.81 -6.69
C GLY A 81 -12.54 -5.59 -7.84
N ILE A 82 -13.10 -6.78 -7.56
CA ILE A 82 -13.82 -7.58 -8.57
C ILE A 82 -15.04 -6.82 -9.09
N PHE A 83 -15.83 -6.24 -8.20
CA PHE A 83 -17.05 -5.51 -8.56
C PHE A 83 -16.74 -4.33 -9.48
N THR A 84 -15.78 -3.48 -9.12
CA THR A 84 -15.39 -2.32 -9.92
C THR A 84 -14.73 -2.72 -11.25
N TYR A 85 -13.93 -3.78 -11.24
CA TYR A 85 -13.36 -4.34 -12.48
C TYR A 85 -14.46 -4.81 -13.43
N ALA A 86 -15.40 -5.62 -12.93
CA ALA A 86 -16.54 -6.10 -13.71
C ALA A 86 -17.37 -4.93 -14.25
N CYS A 87 -17.67 -3.91 -13.44
CA CYS A 87 -18.39 -2.73 -13.92
C CYS A 87 -17.61 -1.97 -15.00
N SER A 88 -16.27 -1.89 -14.91
CA SER A 88 -15.45 -1.20 -15.89
C SER A 88 -15.28 -1.94 -17.23
N CYS A 89 -15.44 -3.27 -17.24
CA CYS A 89 -15.18 -4.12 -18.40
C CYS A 89 -16.44 -4.69 -19.07
N TYR A 90 -17.53 -4.92 -18.31
CA TYR A 90 -18.76 -5.48 -18.87
C TYR A 90 -19.65 -4.40 -19.48
N ASN A 91 -20.26 -4.72 -20.63
CA ASN A 91 -21.04 -3.80 -21.45
C ASN A 91 -20.27 -2.51 -21.74
N LEU A 92 -19.24 -2.59 -22.57
CA LEU A 92 -18.66 -1.44 -23.26
C LEU A 92 -19.46 -1.22 -24.56
N PRO A 93 -20.62 -0.52 -24.58
CA PRO A 93 -21.15 -0.02 -25.84
C PRO A 93 -20.20 1.04 -26.38
N ALA A 94 -20.43 1.50 -27.62
CA ALA A 94 -19.57 2.37 -28.44
C ALA A 94 -18.95 3.66 -27.80
N GLY A 95 -19.18 3.96 -26.53
CA GLY A 95 -18.74 5.16 -25.81
C GLY A 95 -17.69 4.96 -24.71
N ASP A 96 -16.75 4.02 -24.86
CA ASP A 96 -15.54 3.79 -24.02
C ASP A 96 -15.74 3.61 -22.50
N SER A 97 -16.96 3.66 -21.99
CA SER A 97 -17.31 3.52 -20.57
C SER A 97 -17.94 2.16 -20.31
N GLY A 98 -17.64 1.59 -19.14
CA GLY A 98 -18.27 0.36 -18.67
C GLY A 98 -19.67 0.60 -18.11
N ARG A 99 -20.26 -0.46 -17.55
CA ARG A 99 -21.56 -0.42 -16.87
C ARG A 99 -21.58 0.65 -15.77
N PHE A 100 -22.69 1.37 -15.67
CA PHE A 100 -22.89 2.50 -14.75
C PHE A 100 -21.95 3.70 -14.99
N GLY A 101 -21.33 3.80 -16.17
CA GLY A 101 -20.43 4.91 -16.51
C GLY A 101 -19.07 4.84 -15.83
N ILE A 102 -18.69 3.67 -15.29
CA ILE A 102 -17.38 3.47 -14.66
C ILE A 102 -16.37 3.19 -15.77
N PHE A 103 -15.35 4.05 -15.93
CA PHE A 103 -14.25 3.75 -16.85
C PHE A 103 -13.19 2.90 -16.14
N PHE A 104 -12.36 2.25 -16.95
CA PHE A 104 -11.29 1.39 -16.46
C PHE A 104 -10.23 2.20 -15.71
N VAL A 105 -10.01 3.45 -16.12
CA VAL A 105 -9.15 4.40 -15.39
C VAL A 105 -9.67 4.68 -13.97
N GLU A 106 -10.98 4.82 -13.74
CA GLU A 106 -11.51 4.96 -12.37
C GLU A 106 -11.26 3.71 -11.54
N HIS A 107 -11.47 2.52 -12.10
CA HIS A 107 -11.17 1.27 -11.40
C HIS A 107 -9.69 1.22 -10.94
N VAL A 108 -8.74 1.57 -11.81
CA VAL A 108 -7.32 1.64 -11.46
C VAL A 108 -7.06 2.69 -10.38
N ASN A 109 -7.71 3.85 -10.45
CA ASN A 109 -7.61 4.89 -9.43
C ASN A 109 -8.19 4.44 -8.08
N TYR A 110 -9.32 3.74 -8.05
CA TYR A 110 -9.90 3.21 -6.83
C TYR A 110 -8.95 2.21 -6.14
N LEU A 111 -8.36 1.29 -6.92
CA LEU A 111 -7.35 0.37 -6.38
C LEU A 111 -6.13 1.12 -5.84
N TRP A 112 -5.67 2.16 -6.54
CA TRP A 112 -4.56 2.98 -6.08
C TRP A 112 -4.88 3.73 -4.77
N VAL A 113 -6.07 4.32 -4.64
CA VAL A 113 -6.51 4.97 -3.40
C VAL A 113 -6.58 3.98 -2.25
N ILE A 114 -7.22 2.83 -2.45
CA ILE A 114 -7.31 1.77 -1.44
C ILE A 114 -5.93 1.28 -1.02
N ALA A 115 -5.02 1.05 -1.96
CA ALA A 115 -3.65 0.64 -1.67
C ALA A 115 -2.93 1.65 -0.79
N ASN A 116 -3.06 2.95 -1.04
CA ASN A 116 -2.45 4.00 -0.23
C ASN A 116 -3.07 4.10 1.17
N ILE A 117 -4.39 3.89 1.30
CA ILE A 117 -5.06 3.82 2.61
C ILE A 117 -4.53 2.64 3.41
N ILE A 118 -4.48 1.44 2.83
CA ILE A 118 -3.94 0.25 3.49
C ILE A 118 -2.47 0.46 3.87
N GLN A 119 -1.68 1.01 2.96
CA GLN A 119 -0.27 1.31 3.19
C GLN A 119 -0.07 2.28 4.37
N SER A 120 -0.95 3.29 4.52
CA SER A 120 -0.88 4.24 5.63
C SER A 120 -1.13 3.62 7.01
N ALA A 121 -1.81 2.47 7.04
CA ALA A 121 -2.16 1.75 8.26
C ALA A 121 -1.28 0.50 8.50
N LYS A 122 -0.24 0.24 7.69
CA LYS A 122 0.53 -1.01 7.71
C LYS A 122 1.20 -1.34 9.06
N TYR A 123 1.51 -0.32 9.86
CA TYR A 123 2.15 -0.48 11.17
C TYR A 123 1.15 -0.54 12.35
N VAL A 124 -0.12 -0.18 12.12
CA VAL A 124 -1.15 -0.17 13.16
C VAL A 124 -1.31 -1.54 13.83
N PRO A 125 -1.37 -2.67 13.09
CA PRO A 125 -1.47 -3.99 13.73
C PRO A 125 -0.32 -4.27 14.71
N GLN A 126 0.91 -3.86 14.39
CA GLN A 126 2.06 -4.07 15.26
C GLN A 126 2.00 -3.18 16.51
N ILE A 127 1.54 -1.93 16.38
CA ILE A 127 1.32 -1.03 17.53
C ILE A 127 0.27 -1.63 18.47
N CYS A 128 -0.83 -2.16 17.93
CA CYS A 128 -1.86 -2.85 18.70
C CYS A 128 -1.30 -4.08 19.41
N LEU A 129 -0.48 -4.91 18.72
CA LEU A 129 0.15 -6.07 19.34
C LEU A 129 1.11 -5.69 20.47
N ASN A 130 1.91 -4.64 20.29
CA ASN A 130 2.80 -4.14 21.34
C ASN A 130 1.99 -3.66 22.56
N TRP A 131 0.86 -2.99 22.32
CA TRP A 131 -0.04 -2.52 23.38
C TRP A 131 -0.69 -3.69 24.13
N MET A 132 -1.29 -4.63 23.41
CA MET A 132 -1.96 -5.81 23.99
C MET A 132 -0.99 -6.71 24.75
N GLY A 133 0.22 -6.90 24.21
CA GLY A 133 1.26 -7.72 24.84
C GLY A 133 2.06 -7.00 25.91
N LEU A 134 1.90 -5.68 26.06
CA LEU A 134 2.70 -4.79 26.92
C LEU A 134 4.22 -5.03 26.77
N CYS A 135 4.64 -5.44 25.58
CA CYS A 135 6.01 -5.81 25.27
C CYS A 135 6.32 -5.59 23.78
N THR A 136 7.58 -5.33 23.46
CA THR A 136 8.07 -5.14 22.08
C THR A 136 9.02 -6.26 21.65
N LYS A 137 9.02 -7.40 22.38
CA LYS A 137 9.89 -8.54 22.06
C LYS A 137 9.54 -9.10 20.69
N GLY A 138 10.56 -9.27 19.86
CA GLY A 138 10.43 -9.72 18.46
C GLY A 138 10.47 -8.58 17.44
N VAL A 139 10.35 -7.31 17.87
CA VAL A 139 10.54 -6.15 17.00
C VAL A 139 12.00 -5.72 17.01
N SER A 140 12.66 -5.76 15.86
CA SER A 140 14.04 -5.31 15.72
C SER A 140 14.12 -3.78 15.77
N SER A 141 14.92 -3.23 16.68
CA SER A 141 15.16 -1.78 16.77
C SER A 141 15.86 -1.23 15.52
N LYS A 142 16.77 -2.01 14.93
CA LYS A 142 17.44 -1.68 13.65
C LYS A 142 16.41 -1.57 12.52
N TYR A 143 15.42 -2.46 12.49
CA TYR A 143 14.35 -2.40 11.50
C TYR A 143 13.50 -1.13 11.65
N ILE A 144 13.12 -0.76 12.88
CA ILE A 144 12.35 0.47 13.12
C ILE A 144 13.14 1.70 12.63
N LEU A 145 14.41 1.80 13.01
CA LEU A 145 15.26 2.94 12.62
C LEU A 145 15.46 3.02 11.10
N LEU A 146 15.83 1.92 10.44
CA LEU A 146 16.00 1.89 8.98
C LEU A 146 14.69 2.22 8.26
N SER A 147 13.56 1.73 8.74
CA SER A 147 12.24 2.06 8.18
C SER A 147 11.91 3.53 8.37
N LEU A 148 12.23 4.11 9.53
CA LEU A 148 11.98 5.52 9.82
C LEU A 148 12.81 6.42 8.89
N PHE A 149 14.11 6.14 8.74
CA PHE A 149 14.97 6.85 7.80
C PHE A 149 14.45 6.73 6.36
N SER A 150 14.01 5.54 5.96
CA SER A 150 13.47 5.32 4.61
C SER A 150 12.20 6.14 4.36
N GLU A 151 11.24 6.14 5.29
CA GLU A 151 9.98 6.88 5.13
C GLU A 151 10.20 8.41 5.19
N ILE A 152 11.15 8.89 6.01
CA ILE A 152 11.57 10.30 6.01
C ILE A 152 12.21 10.66 4.67
N ALA A 153 13.14 9.84 4.16
CA ALA A 153 13.79 10.11 2.88
C ALA A 153 12.77 10.15 1.73
N VAL A 154 11.80 9.22 1.71
CA VAL A 154 10.70 9.24 0.73
C VAL A 154 9.84 10.49 0.88
N GLY A 155 9.50 10.87 2.11
CA GLY A 155 8.74 12.09 2.41
C GLY A 155 9.46 13.36 1.94
N LEU A 156 10.76 13.49 2.23
CA LEU A 156 11.56 14.64 1.79
C LEU A 156 11.70 14.67 0.27
N CYS A 157 11.98 13.52 -0.38
CA CYS A 157 11.98 13.43 -1.84
C CYS A 157 10.62 13.87 -2.42
N SER A 158 9.50 13.46 -1.80
CA SER A 158 8.17 13.89 -2.21
C SER A 158 7.92 15.38 -2.07
N ALA A 159 8.43 15.98 -0.99
CA ALA A 159 8.23 17.38 -0.69
C ALA A 159 9.11 18.28 -1.56
N PHE A 160 10.38 17.93 -1.75
CA PHE A 160 11.37 18.79 -2.43
C PHE A 160 11.48 18.54 -3.94
N LEU A 161 11.45 17.28 -4.41
CA LEU A 161 11.62 16.99 -5.84
C LEU A 161 10.34 17.22 -6.66
N LEU A 162 9.18 17.23 -6.00
CA LEU A 162 7.90 17.51 -6.64
C LEU A 162 7.39 18.93 -6.37
N GLN A 163 8.17 19.75 -5.68
CA GLN A 163 7.86 21.16 -5.51
C GLN A 163 8.05 21.86 -6.86
N GLY A 164 6.94 22.34 -7.44
CA GLY A 164 6.95 23.00 -8.75
C GLY A 164 6.79 22.07 -9.96
N THR A 165 6.67 20.74 -9.78
CA THR A 165 6.26 19.88 -10.90
C THR A 165 4.76 19.99 -11.13
N GLU A 166 4.39 20.27 -12.38
CA GLU A 166 3.00 20.30 -12.81
C GLU A 166 2.34 18.94 -12.59
N PHE A 167 1.05 18.94 -12.21
CA PHE A 167 0.36 17.74 -11.74
C PHE A 167 0.39 16.60 -12.77
N TYR A 168 0.34 16.91 -14.07
CA TYR A 168 0.29 15.92 -15.15
C TYR A 168 1.65 15.25 -15.44
N LYS A 169 2.76 15.82 -14.94
CA LYS A 169 4.12 15.25 -15.02
C LYS A 169 4.42 14.33 -13.82
N LYS A 170 3.59 14.37 -12.77
CA LYS A 170 3.79 13.54 -11.58
C LYS A 170 3.52 12.07 -11.93
N PRO A 171 4.42 11.14 -11.56
CA PRO A 171 4.22 9.73 -11.86
C PRO A 171 2.93 9.19 -11.22
N TYR A 172 2.14 8.43 -11.97
CA TYR A 172 0.90 7.84 -11.45
C TYR A 172 1.13 6.79 -10.34
N ASN A 173 2.32 6.20 -10.28
CA ASN A 173 2.72 5.26 -9.23
C ASN A 173 3.38 5.94 -8.02
N PHE A 174 3.29 7.27 -7.92
CA PHE A 174 3.83 8.00 -6.79
C PHE A 174 3.05 7.74 -5.50
N THR A 175 3.75 7.66 -4.36
CA THR A 175 3.14 7.52 -3.03
C THR A 175 2.80 8.91 -2.49
N PRO A 176 1.54 9.19 -2.12
CA PRO A 176 1.15 10.48 -1.56
C PRO A 176 1.86 10.78 -0.24
N ALA A 177 2.13 12.07 0.02
CA ALA A 177 2.85 12.52 1.22
C ALA A 177 2.17 12.11 2.54
N PHE A 178 0.83 12.05 2.57
CA PHE A 178 0.09 11.64 3.78
C PHE A 178 0.42 10.20 4.20
N VAL A 179 0.75 9.31 3.24
CA VAL A 179 1.11 7.91 3.53
C VAL A 179 2.44 7.88 4.28
N SER A 180 3.44 8.61 3.79
CA SER A 180 4.74 8.72 4.46
C SER A 180 4.60 9.38 5.84
N LEU A 181 3.77 10.42 5.97
CA LEU A 181 3.49 11.04 7.28
C LEU A 181 2.87 10.04 8.26
N SER A 182 1.84 9.30 7.86
CA SER A 182 1.22 8.26 8.69
C SER A 182 2.23 7.20 9.12
N ASN A 183 3.07 6.74 8.19
CA ASN A 183 4.12 5.76 8.48
C ASN A 183 5.15 6.28 9.48
N VAL A 184 5.61 7.52 9.32
CA VAL A 184 6.56 8.17 10.24
C VAL A 184 5.96 8.27 11.65
N LEU A 185 4.69 8.69 11.77
CA LEU A 185 4.00 8.74 13.06
C LEU A 185 3.89 7.36 13.71
N CYS A 186 3.50 6.34 12.95
CA CYS A 186 3.41 4.98 13.46
C CYS A 186 4.77 4.41 13.90
N LEU A 187 5.82 4.61 13.08
CA LEU A 187 7.18 4.16 13.41
C LEU A 187 7.75 4.89 14.62
N SER A 188 7.45 6.17 14.78
CA SER A 188 7.82 6.96 15.96
C SER A 188 7.11 6.43 17.21
N CYS A 189 5.83 6.08 17.11
CA CYS A 189 5.09 5.41 18.19
C CYS A 189 5.73 4.06 18.55
N MET A 190 6.05 3.21 17.57
CA MET A 190 6.73 1.94 17.80
C MET A 190 8.11 2.12 18.43
N PHE A 191 8.87 3.13 17.99
CA PHE A 191 10.18 3.46 18.55
C PHE A 191 10.05 3.88 20.02
N TYR A 192 9.08 4.74 20.34
CA TYR A 192 8.76 5.13 21.70
C TYR A 192 8.37 3.94 22.58
N GLN A 193 7.49 3.06 22.06
CA GLN A 193 7.11 1.83 22.75
C GLN A 193 8.32 0.94 23.05
N ALA A 194 9.24 0.81 22.09
CA ALA A 194 10.42 -0.06 22.20
C ALA A 194 11.49 0.49 23.14
N GLN A 195 11.78 1.80 23.10
CA GLN A 195 12.87 2.40 23.87
C GLN A 195 12.45 2.83 25.27
N TYR A 196 11.22 3.30 25.44
CA TYR A 196 10.79 3.94 26.69
C TYR A 196 9.68 3.19 27.41
N LEU A 197 8.60 2.81 26.73
CA LEU A 197 7.38 2.33 27.42
C LEU A 197 7.45 0.87 27.90
N TYR A 198 8.07 0.01 27.09
CA TYR A 198 8.11 -1.44 27.31
C TYR A 198 9.54 -1.99 27.44
N GLN A 199 10.52 -1.13 27.72
CA GLN A 199 11.90 -1.53 27.90
C GLN A 199 11.99 -2.61 29.01
N GLY A 200 12.64 -3.73 28.70
CA GLY A 200 12.82 -4.85 29.63
C GLY A 200 11.57 -5.66 29.97
N LYS A 201 10.37 -5.29 29.50
CA LYS A 201 9.14 -6.04 29.75
C LYS A 201 9.12 -7.33 28.94
N LYS A 202 8.69 -8.42 29.58
CA LYS A 202 8.52 -9.73 28.95
C LYS A 202 7.04 -9.93 28.62
N PRO A 203 6.70 -10.67 27.56
CA PRO A 203 5.32 -11.05 27.29
C PRO A 203 4.77 -11.76 28.53
N TYR A 204 3.66 -11.24 29.06
CA TYR A 204 2.97 -11.83 30.19
C TYR A 204 1.76 -12.60 29.69
N LEU A 205 1.65 -13.87 30.10
CA LEU A 205 0.43 -14.64 29.88
C LEU A 205 -0.59 -14.20 30.91
N PRO A 206 -1.80 -13.75 30.52
CA PRO A 206 -2.87 -13.59 31.48
C PRO A 206 -3.07 -14.95 32.16
N ARG A 207 -2.81 -15.01 33.46
CA ARG A 207 -3.18 -16.18 34.27
C ARG A 207 -4.71 -16.26 34.16
N GLY A 208 -5.20 -17.34 33.54
CA GLY A 208 -6.63 -17.59 33.42
C GLY A 208 -7.28 -17.48 34.80
N LYS A 209 -8.43 -16.80 34.86
CA LYS A 209 -9.36 -16.95 35.96
C LYS A 209 -10.11 -18.27 35.79
#